data_AF-A0A5E4PUQ5-F1
#
_entry.id   AF-A0A5E4PUQ5-F1
#
_cell.length_a   1.000
_cell.length_b   1.000
_cell.length_c   1.000
_cell.angle_alpha   90.00
_cell.angle_beta   90.00
_cell.angle_gamma   90.00
#
_symmetry.space_group_name_H-M   'P 1'
#
loop_
_entity.id
_entity.type
_entity.pdbx_description
1 polymer ?
#
loop_
_entity_poly.entity_id
_entity_poly.type
_entity_poly.pdbx_seq_one_letter_code
_entity_poly.pdbx_strand_id
1 'polypeptide(L)'
;MDQLLTAFCYVLSFIILLLSHVGHEIFTNSNMLKTMKKEHYLFEKAFKISQYFPVCATNGQTYPNRCALNCDKLKANIDFEYNGVCGQKRDSRQVPGICVCTREGRPVCGTNGVTYGNPCMLNCARESNESLHILHPGQC
;
A
#
# COMPACT_ATOMS: atom_id res chain seq x y z
N MET A 1 -5.93 -17.58 16.75
CA MET A 1 -4.90 -18.12 15.82
C MET A 1 -3.59 -18.18 16.61
N ASP A 2 -3.56 -18.98 17.68
CA ASP A 2 -2.62 -18.75 18.80
C ASP A 2 -2.08 -20.05 19.42
N GLN A 3 -1.56 -20.94 18.56
CA GLN A 3 -0.80 -22.10 19.04
C GLN A 3 0.56 -22.22 18.34
N LEU A 4 0.69 -21.76 17.09
CA LEU A 4 1.98 -21.76 16.38
C LEU A 4 2.95 -20.72 16.96
N LEU A 5 2.48 -19.51 17.27
CA LEU A 5 3.33 -18.41 17.73
C LEU A 5 3.92 -18.68 19.13
N THR A 6 3.15 -19.34 19.99
CA THR A 6 3.61 -19.77 21.32
C THR A 6 4.70 -20.83 21.21
N ALA A 7 4.55 -21.79 20.28
CA ALA A 7 5.57 -22.81 20.02
C ALA A 7 6.89 -22.20 19.53
N PHE A 8 6.84 -21.14 18.70
CA PHE A 8 8.05 -20.44 18.26
C PHE A 8 8.77 -19.71 19.40
N CYS A 9 8.05 -19.10 20.35
CA CYS A 9 8.66 -18.49 21.53
C CYS A 9 9.33 -19.52 22.45
N TYR A 10 8.73 -20.70 22.63
CA TYR A 10 9.31 -21.77 23.44
C TYR A 10 10.55 -22.38 22.78
N VAL A 11 10.52 -22.58 21.46
CA VAL A 11 11.69 -23.10 20.71
C VAL A 11 12.84 -22.09 20.72
N LEU A 12 12.56 -20.78 20.57
CA LEU A 12 13.59 -19.75 20.67
C LEU A 12 14.23 -19.68 22.06
N SER A 13 13.42 -19.73 23.12
CA SER A 13 13.92 -19.68 24.50
C SER A 13 14.71 -20.94 24.88
N PHE A 14 14.31 -22.12 24.42
CA PHE A 14 15.08 -23.36 24.58
C PHE A 14 16.39 -23.34 23.81
N ILE A 15 16.41 -22.79 22.59
CA ILE A 15 17.65 -22.64 21.80
C ILE A 15 18.61 -21.67 22.49
N ILE A 16 18.11 -20.56 23.06
CA ILE A 16 18.93 -19.60 23.82
C ILE A 16 19.52 -20.25 25.09
N LEU A 17 18.74 -21.09 25.79
CA LEU A 17 19.21 -21.86 26.95
C LEU A 17 20.24 -22.93 26.56
N LEU A 18 20.04 -23.64 25.44
CA LEU A 18 21.00 -24.63 24.91
C LEU A 18 22.31 -23.96 24.44
N LEU A 19 22.23 -22.77 23.85
CA LEU A 19 23.38 -21.95 23.46
C LEU A 19 24.14 -21.34 24.66
N SER A 20 23.56 -21.36 25.86
CA SER A 20 24.22 -20.88 27.09
C SER A 20 25.02 -21.95 27.84
N HIS A 21 24.87 -23.23 27.48
CA HIS A 21 25.62 -24.35 28.08
C HIS A 21 26.69 -24.96 27.17
N VAL A 22 26.65 -24.70 25.86
CA VAL A 22 27.70 -25.11 24.92
C VAL A 22 28.63 -23.92 24.69
N GLY A 23 29.47 -23.66 25.68
CA GLY A 23 30.51 -22.65 25.58
C GLY A 23 31.57 -22.99 24.52
N HIS A 24 31.96 -21.95 23.79
CA HIS A 24 33.37 -21.57 23.58
C HIS A 24 34.17 -21.97 22.32
N GLU A 25 33.65 -22.70 21.33
CA GLU A 25 34.45 -23.00 20.10
C GLU A 25 33.79 -22.76 18.72
N ILE A 26 32.65 -22.05 18.63
CA ILE A 26 32.03 -21.77 17.30
C ILE A 26 32.09 -20.28 16.90
N PHE A 27 32.55 -19.39 17.79
CA PHE A 27 32.45 -17.94 17.59
C PHE A 27 33.68 -17.27 16.94
N THR A 28 34.47 -17.98 16.13
CA THR A 28 35.62 -17.40 15.41
C THR A 28 35.48 -17.37 13.89
N ASN A 29 34.38 -17.83 13.31
CA ASN A 29 34.19 -17.71 11.87
C ASN A 29 33.45 -16.42 11.50
N SER A 30 34.19 -15.46 10.95
CA SER A 30 33.67 -14.18 10.44
C SER A 30 32.51 -14.35 9.45
N ASN A 31 32.40 -15.50 8.78
CA ASN A 31 31.32 -15.79 7.84
C ASN A 31 29.99 -16.09 8.53
N MET A 32 29.99 -16.75 9.70
CA MET A 32 28.76 -17.08 10.44
C MET A 32 28.19 -15.85 11.17
N LEU A 33 29.06 -15.01 11.74
CA LEU A 33 28.66 -13.71 12.29
C LEU A 33 28.12 -12.77 11.20
N LYS A 34 28.66 -12.84 9.98
CA LYS A 34 28.13 -12.11 8.81
C LYS A 34 26.76 -12.65 8.38
N THR A 35 26.52 -13.96 8.46
CA THR A 35 25.20 -14.54 8.12
C THR A 35 24.16 -14.18 9.18
N MET A 36 24.48 -14.32 10.46
CA MET A 36 23.58 -13.91 11.55
C MET A 36 23.33 -12.40 11.59
N LYS A 37 24.34 -11.55 11.32
CA LYS A 37 24.13 -10.10 11.18
C LYS A 37 23.36 -9.73 9.92
N LYS A 38 23.49 -10.49 8.83
CA LYS A 38 22.70 -10.29 7.60
C LYS A 38 21.23 -10.66 7.83
N GLU A 39 20.98 -11.75 8.56
CA GLU A 39 19.63 -12.19 8.93
C GLU A 39 19.00 -11.27 9.98
N HIS A 40 19.73 -10.84 11.01
CA HIS A 40 19.29 -9.84 11.99
C HIS A 40 19.06 -8.47 11.34
N TYR A 41 19.93 -8.02 10.44
CA TYR A 41 19.72 -6.78 9.66
C TYR A 41 18.47 -6.85 8.78
N LEU A 42 18.18 -8.02 8.20
CA LEU A 42 16.94 -8.26 7.45
C LEU A 42 15.73 -8.29 8.38
N PHE A 43 15.87 -8.86 9.58
CA PHE A 43 14.85 -8.94 10.62
C PHE A 43 14.52 -7.55 11.21
N GLU A 44 15.52 -6.72 11.50
CA GLU A 44 15.32 -5.35 12.00
C GLU A 44 14.86 -4.37 10.92
N LYS A 45 15.28 -4.53 9.65
CA LYS A 45 14.67 -3.79 8.54
C LYS A 45 13.23 -4.21 8.28
N ALA A 46 12.90 -5.48 8.46
CA ALA A 46 11.53 -5.98 8.40
C ALA A 46 10.71 -5.63 9.64
N PHE A 47 11.32 -5.27 10.77
CA PHE A 47 10.61 -4.89 11.99
C PHE A 47 10.21 -3.40 12.04
N LYS A 48 10.69 -2.57 11.11
CA LYS A 48 10.22 -1.18 10.96
C LYS A 48 8.89 -1.10 10.19
N ILE A 49 7.93 -1.96 10.55
CA ILE A 49 6.53 -1.92 10.09
C ILE A 49 5.75 -1.01 11.05
N SER A 50 6.11 0.27 11.13
CA SER A 50 5.33 1.23 11.91
C SER A 50 4.30 1.98 11.06
N GLN A 51 4.21 1.69 9.76
CA GLN A 51 3.28 2.35 8.86
C GLN A 51 2.65 1.34 7.89
N TYR A 52 1.34 1.16 8.03
CA TYR A 52 0.51 0.38 7.11
C TYR A 52 0.09 1.26 5.94
N PHE A 53 0.79 1.09 4.81
CA PHE A 53 0.52 1.76 3.54
C PHE A 53 0.49 0.70 2.45
N PRO A 54 -0.61 -0.07 2.34
CA PRO A 54 -0.62 -1.30 1.57
C PRO A 54 -0.33 -1.04 0.10
N VAL A 55 0.34 -1.99 -0.54
CA VAL A 55 0.58 -1.99 -1.98
C VAL A 55 0.25 -3.35 -2.56
N CYS A 56 -0.26 -3.35 -3.79
CA CYS A 56 -0.47 -4.55 -4.57
C CYS A 56 0.73 -4.79 -5.47
N ALA A 57 1.19 -6.04 -5.53
CA ALA A 57 2.27 -6.49 -6.38
C ALA A 57 1.76 -7.17 -7.66
N THR A 58 2.64 -7.37 -8.65
CA THR A 58 2.32 -8.02 -9.93
C THR A 58 1.91 -9.49 -9.81
N ASN A 59 2.26 -10.15 -8.70
CA ASN A 59 1.80 -11.51 -8.39
C ASN A 59 0.41 -11.54 -7.73
N GLY A 60 -0.27 -10.40 -7.60
CA GLY A 60 -1.58 -10.29 -6.96
C GLY A 60 -1.55 -10.36 -5.42
N GLN A 61 -0.37 -10.30 -4.80
CA GLN A 61 -0.23 -10.29 -3.34
C GLN A 61 -0.18 -8.87 -2.77
N THR A 62 -0.86 -8.66 -1.64
CA THR A 62 -0.81 -7.39 -0.91
C THR A 62 0.35 -7.39 0.07
N TYR A 63 1.16 -6.34 0.00
CA TYR A 63 2.23 -6.08 0.96
C TYR A 63 1.82 -4.93 1.89
N PRO A 64 2.16 -5.00 3.20
CA PRO A 64 1.75 -3.99 4.18
C PRO A 64 2.36 -2.61 3.90
N ASN A 65 3.47 -2.55 3.17
CA ASN A 65 4.08 -1.35 2.63
C ASN A 65 5.11 -1.69 1.53
N ARG A 66 5.64 -0.66 0.88
CA ARG A 66 6.69 -0.80 -0.16
C ARG A 66 8.00 -1.41 0.36
N CYS A 67 8.34 -1.22 1.64
CA CYS A 67 9.55 -1.86 2.20
C CYS A 67 9.40 -3.37 2.22
N ALA A 68 8.25 -3.88 2.67
CA ALA A 68 7.96 -5.31 2.68
C ALA A 68 7.98 -5.89 1.25
N LEU A 69 7.39 -5.20 0.27
CA LEU A 69 7.46 -5.58 -1.15
C LEU A 69 8.92 -5.70 -1.62
N ASN A 70 9.72 -4.65 -1.37
CA ASN A 70 11.11 -4.60 -1.83
C ASN A 70 12.01 -5.67 -1.17
N CYS A 71 11.67 -6.14 0.03
CA CYS A 71 12.37 -7.28 0.65
C CYS A 71 12.19 -8.56 -0.17
N ASP A 72 11.00 -8.78 -0.73
CA ASP A 72 10.68 -10.00 -1.47
C ASP A 72 10.99 -9.90 -2.98
N LYS A 73 11.05 -8.68 -3.53
CA LYS A 73 11.58 -8.41 -4.89
C LYS A 73 12.96 -9.02 -5.14
N LEU A 74 13.77 -9.14 -4.09
CA LEU A 74 15.13 -9.70 -4.18
C LEU A 74 15.13 -11.23 -4.25
N LYS A 75 14.00 -11.88 -3.98
CA LYS A 75 13.85 -13.34 -3.91
C LYS A 75 12.92 -13.92 -4.97
N ALA A 76 12.12 -13.08 -5.63
CA ALA A 76 11.14 -13.48 -6.64
C ALA A 76 11.02 -12.42 -7.74
N ASN A 77 10.56 -12.83 -8.94
CA ASN A 77 10.23 -11.92 -10.03
C ASN A 77 8.87 -11.26 -9.77
N ILE A 78 8.83 -10.33 -8.81
CA ILE A 78 7.63 -9.59 -8.40
C ILE A 78 7.92 -8.09 -8.49
N ASP A 79 6.95 -7.29 -8.93
CA ASP A 79 7.07 -5.83 -8.96
C ASP A 79 5.85 -5.14 -8.32
N PHE A 80 5.93 -3.82 -8.12
CA PHE A 80 4.82 -2.99 -7.69
C PHE A 80 3.79 -2.86 -8.82
N GLU A 81 2.51 -3.02 -8.51
CA GLU A 81 1.41 -2.84 -9.45
C GLU A 81 0.60 -1.57 -9.14
N TYR A 82 0.02 -1.45 -7.93
CA TYR A 82 -0.67 -0.22 -7.49
C TYR A 82 -0.68 -0.05 -5.97
N ASN A 83 -0.98 1.16 -5.49
CA ASN A 83 -1.16 1.42 -4.06
C ASN A 83 -2.53 0.91 -3.60
N GLY A 84 -2.57 0.25 -2.45
CA GLY A 84 -3.78 -0.37 -1.90
C GLY A 84 -3.67 -1.89 -1.78
N VAL A 85 -4.77 -2.49 -1.32
CA VAL A 85 -4.92 -3.95 -1.22
C VAL A 85 -5.25 -4.51 -2.60
N CYS A 86 -4.67 -5.67 -2.94
CA CYS A 86 -5.00 -6.36 -4.17
C CYS A 86 -6.50 -6.72 -4.24
N GLY A 87 -7.09 -6.64 -5.43
CA GLY A 87 -8.53 -6.90 -5.62
C GLY A 87 -9.43 -5.74 -5.16
N GLN A 88 -8.90 -4.83 -4.34
CA GLN A 88 -9.49 -3.50 -4.08
C GLN A 88 -8.90 -2.49 -5.05
N LYS A 89 -8.85 -2.84 -6.34
CA LYS A 89 -8.75 -1.82 -7.38
C LYS A 89 -9.97 -0.94 -7.16
N ARG A 90 -9.80 0.20 -6.49
CA ARG A 90 -10.82 1.25 -6.55
C ARG A 90 -10.98 1.43 -8.04
N ASP A 91 -12.16 1.04 -8.49
CA ASP A 91 -12.52 1.07 -9.90
C ASP A 91 -11.97 2.40 -10.44
N SER A 92 -11.14 2.36 -11.47
CA SER A 92 -10.63 3.60 -12.07
C SER A 92 -11.75 4.47 -12.66
N ARG A 93 -13.02 4.08 -12.46
CA ARG A 93 -14.15 4.98 -12.26
C ARG A 93 -13.92 5.92 -11.05
N GLN A 94 -13.10 6.94 -11.30
CA GLN A 94 -13.22 8.27 -10.71
C GLN A 94 -13.52 8.31 -9.20
N VAL A 95 -12.48 8.51 -8.41
CA VAL A 95 -12.59 9.66 -7.51
C VAL A 95 -12.25 10.84 -8.41
N PRO A 96 -13.22 11.62 -8.93
CA PRO A 96 -12.86 12.88 -9.54
C PRO A 96 -12.05 13.62 -8.48
N GLY A 97 -11.01 14.33 -8.91
CA GLY A 97 -10.21 15.13 -7.98
C GLY A 97 -11.17 15.89 -7.08
N ILE A 98 -10.86 15.99 -5.78
CA ILE A 98 -11.72 16.71 -4.83
C ILE A 98 -12.10 18.04 -5.48
N CYS A 99 -13.35 18.15 -5.96
CA CYS A 99 -13.79 19.34 -6.65
C CYS A 99 -14.15 20.37 -5.61
N VAL A 100 -13.17 21.21 -5.34
CA VAL A 100 -13.34 22.37 -4.50
C VAL A 100 -14.05 23.44 -5.33
N CYS A 101 -15.37 23.45 -5.26
CA CYS A 101 -16.20 24.47 -5.87
C CYS A 101 -16.81 25.39 -4.80
N THR A 102 -16.93 26.67 -5.12
CA THR A 102 -17.73 27.59 -4.32
C THR A 102 -19.21 27.18 -4.38
N ARG A 103 -19.99 27.53 -3.36
CA ARG A 103 -21.45 27.29 -3.33
C ARG A 103 -22.24 28.38 -4.06
N GLU A 104 -21.66 28.98 -5.09
CA GLU A 104 -22.38 29.95 -5.92
C GLU A 104 -23.57 29.27 -6.59
N GLY A 105 -24.75 29.86 -6.47
CA GLY A 105 -25.99 29.38 -7.08
C GLY A 105 -26.17 29.94 -8.49
N ARG A 106 -25.28 29.57 -9.43
CA ARG A 106 -25.30 30.05 -10.82
C ARG A 106 -25.50 28.87 -11.78
N PRO A 107 -26.71 28.30 -11.87
CA PRO A 107 -26.92 27.05 -12.59
C PRO A 107 -26.58 27.15 -14.08
N VAL A 108 -26.13 26.03 -14.65
CA VAL A 108 -25.86 25.88 -16.09
C VAL A 108 -26.40 24.55 -16.61
N CYS A 109 -26.86 24.53 -17.86
CA CYS A 109 -27.29 23.32 -18.55
C CYS A 109 -26.09 22.71 -19.29
N GLY A 110 -25.82 21.42 -19.08
CA GLY A 110 -24.78 20.69 -19.78
C GLY A 110 -25.22 20.15 -21.15
N THR A 111 -24.27 19.84 -22.03
CA THR A 111 -24.52 19.16 -23.32
C THR A 111 -25.18 17.78 -23.17
N ASN A 112 -25.15 17.21 -21.96
CA ASN A 112 -25.83 15.97 -21.58
C ASN A 112 -27.27 16.18 -21.06
N GLY A 113 -27.80 17.41 -21.08
CA GLY A 113 -29.14 17.71 -20.57
C GLY A 113 -29.27 17.72 -19.04
N VAL A 114 -28.15 17.76 -18.31
CA VAL A 114 -28.14 17.82 -16.85
C VAL A 114 -27.87 19.26 -16.38
N THR A 115 -28.63 19.71 -15.39
CA THR A 115 -28.41 21.00 -14.71
C THR A 115 -27.33 20.86 -13.64
N TYR A 116 -26.29 21.66 -13.73
CA TYR A 116 -25.22 21.76 -12.74
C TYR A 116 -25.40 23.02 -11.90
N GLY A 117 -25.22 22.91 -10.57
CA GLY A 117 -25.47 24.01 -9.63
C GLY A 117 -24.61 25.26 -9.87
N ASN A 118 -23.43 25.07 -10.48
CA ASN A 118 -22.60 26.14 -11.01
C ASN A 118 -21.62 25.65 -12.09
N PRO A 119 -20.95 26.57 -12.83
CA PRO A 119 -19.97 26.20 -13.86
C PRO A 119 -18.80 25.36 -13.32
N CYS A 120 -18.40 25.57 -12.06
CA CYS A 120 -17.34 24.78 -11.44
C CYS A 120 -17.77 23.30 -11.30
N MET A 121 -19.00 23.03 -10.87
CA MET A 121 -19.54 21.67 -10.78
C MET A 121 -19.63 20.99 -12.16
N LEU A 122 -19.96 21.74 -13.22
CA LEU A 122 -19.92 21.18 -14.58
C LEU A 122 -18.49 20.84 -14.98
N ASN A 123 -17.54 21.77 -14.78
CA ASN A 123 -16.13 21.53 -15.09
C ASN A 123 -15.53 20.37 -14.29
N CYS A 124 -16.00 20.17 -13.06
CA CYS A 124 -15.66 19.00 -12.27
C CYS A 124 -16.09 17.70 -12.97
N ALA A 125 -17.34 17.66 -13.43
CA ALA A 125 -17.86 16.50 -14.15
C ALA A 125 -17.22 16.30 -15.54
N ARG A 126 -16.49 17.30 -16.06
CA ARG A 126 -15.70 17.15 -17.30
C ARG A 126 -14.46 16.28 -17.11
N GLU A 127 -13.95 16.15 -15.88
CA GLU A 127 -12.84 15.22 -15.58
C GLU A 127 -13.22 13.77 -15.88
N SER A 128 -14.51 13.45 -15.78
CA SER A 128 -15.05 12.13 -16.10
C SER A 128 -15.67 12.02 -17.49
N ASN A 129 -15.87 13.15 -18.18
CA ASN A 129 -16.49 13.23 -19.48
C ASN A 129 -15.98 14.45 -20.27
N GLU A 130 -14.96 14.24 -21.09
CA GLU A 130 -14.33 15.31 -21.87
C GLU A 130 -15.30 16.00 -22.84
N SER A 131 -16.35 15.32 -23.28
CA SER A 131 -17.39 15.85 -24.20
C SER A 131 -18.44 16.73 -23.51
N LEU A 132 -18.40 16.81 -22.18
CA LEU A 132 -19.32 17.65 -21.42
C LEU A 132 -18.91 19.12 -21.56
N HIS A 133 -19.83 19.95 -22.03
CA HIS A 133 -19.66 21.41 -22.10
C HIS A 133 -20.93 22.09 -21.60
N ILE A 134 -20.83 23.39 -21.29
CA ILE A 134 -22.02 24.20 -21.02
C ILE A 134 -22.78 24.35 -22.34
N LEU A 135 -24.05 23.92 -22.36
CA LEU A 135 -24.98 24.14 -23.46
C LEU A 135 -25.52 25.57 -23.43
N HIS A 136 -26.05 26.01 -22.28
CA HIS A 136 -26.49 27.38 -22.04
C HIS A 136 -26.52 27.72 -20.54
N PRO A 137 -26.52 29.01 -20.15
CA PRO A 137 -26.73 29.41 -18.76
C PRO A 137 -28.16 29.11 -18.30
N GLY A 138 -28.35 28.94 -16.98
CA GLY A 138 -29.64 28.57 -16.39
C GLY A 138 -29.80 27.05 -16.29
N GLN A 139 -30.98 26.62 -15.84
CA GLN A 139 -31.32 25.20 -15.78
C GLN A 139 -31.67 24.69 -17.19
N CYS A 140 -31.39 23.41 -17.46
CA CYS A 140 -32.19 22.65 -18.41
C CYS A 140 -33.61 22.51 -17.81
#